data_AF-A0A4V0YML5-F1
#
_entry.id   AF-A0A4V0YML5-F1
#
_cell.length_a   1.000
_cell.length_b   1.000
_cell.length_c   1.000
_cell.angle_alpha   90.00
_cell.angle_beta   90.00
_cell.angle_gamma   90.00
#
_symmetry.space_group_name_H-M   'P 1'
#
loop_
_entity.id
_entity.type
_entity.pdbx_description
1 polymer ?
#
loop_
_entity_poly.entity_id
_entity_poly.type
_entity_poly.pdbx_seq_one_letter_code
_entity_poly.pdbx_strand_id
1 'polypeptide(L)'
;MASEDRQDSGRHRLSAGPLQAPDCPACGGPNGCAVAAAGCFDVACWCSAVRIAPERLAGLSPEQRGVACLCRHCAGTAPRRP
;
A
#
# COMPACT_ATOMS: atom_id res chain seq x y z
N MET A 1 28.01 26.49 1.72
CA MET A 1 26.57 26.78 1.82
C MET A 1 25.89 26.29 0.53
N ALA A 2 25.72 24.98 0.43
CA ALA A 2 24.92 24.27 -0.58
C ALA A 2 25.03 22.77 -0.25
N SER A 3 24.39 22.35 0.84
CA SER A 3 24.26 20.93 1.17
C SER A 3 22.98 20.41 0.54
N GLU A 4 23.19 19.78 -0.61
CA GLU A 4 22.63 18.48 -0.97
C GLU A 4 21.16 18.48 -1.45
N ASP A 5 21.06 18.69 -2.75
CA ASP A 5 20.36 17.81 -3.69
C ASP A 5 19.10 17.10 -3.18
N ARG A 6 17.99 17.80 -3.43
CA ARG A 6 16.71 17.22 -3.81
C ARG A 6 16.94 16.06 -4.79
N GLN A 7 16.49 14.85 -4.43
CA GLN A 7 15.85 13.83 -5.29
C GLN A 7 16.08 12.43 -4.72
N ASP A 8 15.02 11.75 -4.29
CA ASP A 8 14.90 10.30 -4.53
C ASP A 8 13.43 9.87 -4.59
N SER A 9 12.69 10.47 -5.53
CA SER A 9 11.41 9.93 -6.02
C SER A 9 11.59 8.62 -6.82
N GLY A 10 12.70 7.89 -6.61
CA GLY A 10 13.19 6.81 -7.46
C GLY A 10 13.40 5.45 -6.77
N ARG A 11 13.12 5.29 -5.46
CA ARG A 11 13.23 3.99 -4.76
C ARG A 11 12.19 2.93 -5.14
N HIS A 12 11.52 3.10 -6.28
CA HIS A 12 10.50 2.17 -6.76
C HIS A 12 11.08 0.88 -7.38
N ARG A 13 12.38 0.78 -7.67
CA ARG A 13 12.83 -0.20 -8.70
C ARG A 13 13.53 -1.47 -8.25
N LEU A 14 13.75 -1.74 -6.96
CA LEU A 14 14.54 -2.92 -6.55
C LEU A 14 13.92 -3.84 -5.50
N SER A 15 12.71 -3.58 -5.01
CA SER A 15 12.16 -4.32 -3.87
C SER A 15 11.22 -5.45 -4.30
N ALA A 16 11.47 -6.67 -3.82
CA ALA A 16 10.55 -7.82 -3.84
C ALA A 16 9.31 -7.63 -2.92
N GLY A 17 8.97 -6.38 -2.61
CA GLY A 17 8.02 -5.98 -1.59
C GLY A 17 6.99 -4.98 -2.10
N PRO A 18 6.01 -4.60 -1.25
CA PRO A 18 4.94 -3.70 -1.63
C PRO A 18 5.47 -2.29 -1.87
N LEU A 19 4.80 -1.58 -2.78
CA LEU A 19 5.08 -0.20 -3.07
C LEU A 19 4.85 0.69 -1.84
N GLN A 20 5.82 1.56 -1.59
CA GLN A 20 5.62 2.71 -0.73
C GLN A 20 4.69 3.74 -1.37
N ALA A 21 3.41 3.65 -1.00
CA ALA A 21 2.33 4.50 -1.50
C ALA A 21 1.58 5.13 -0.30
N PRO A 22 1.83 6.42 0.02
CA PRO A 22 1.16 7.08 1.14
C PRO A 22 -0.34 7.32 0.87
N ASP A 23 -0.76 7.31 -0.40
CA ASP A 23 -2.14 7.49 -0.82
C ASP A 23 -2.77 6.18 -1.29
N CYS A 24 -4.08 6.05 -1.11
CA CYS A 24 -4.87 4.91 -1.54
C CYS A 24 -5.14 5.02 -3.04
N PRO A 25 -4.79 4.01 -3.86
CA PRO A 25 -5.01 4.07 -5.31
C PRO A 25 -6.50 4.10 -5.70
N ALA A 26 -7.39 3.65 -4.81
CA ALA A 26 -8.83 3.61 -5.07
C ALA A 26 -9.56 4.93 -4.77
N CYS A 27 -9.09 5.73 -3.80
CA CYS A 27 -9.79 6.94 -3.38
C CYS A 27 -8.92 8.22 -3.34
N GLY A 28 -7.61 8.12 -3.54
CA GLY A 28 -6.67 9.24 -3.46
C GLY A 28 -6.44 9.81 -2.06
N GLY A 29 -7.16 9.32 -1.04
CA GLY A 29 -6.96 9.72 0.35
C GLY A 29 -5.83 8.94 1.04
N PRO A 30 -5.52 9.27 2.31
CA PRO A 30 -4.45 8.60 3.05
C PRO A 30 -4.60 7.08 3.08
N ASN A 31 -3.53 6.36 2.74
CA ASN A 31 -3.53 4.90 2.69
C ASN A 31 -3.67 4.30 4.10
N GLY A 32 -2.87 4.78 5.05
CA GLY A 32 -2.88 4.29 6.44
C GLY A 32 -2.46 2.81 6.58
N CYS A 33 -1.80 2.25 5.56
CA CYS A 33 -1.23 0.91 5.61
C CYS A 33 0.23 1.00 6.08
N ALA A 34 0.55 0.35 7.21
CA ALA A 34 1.91 0.32 7.74
C ALA A 34 2.89 -0.42 6.81
N VAL A 35 2.41 -1.45 6.10
CA VAL A 35 3.18 -2.18 5.09
C VAL A 35 3.57 -1.29 3.91
N ALA A 36 2.64 -0.45 3.43
CA ALA A 36 2.95 0.55 2.41
C ALA A 36 3.91 1.61 2.95
N ALA A 37 3.72 2.08 4.20
CA ALA A 37 4.64 3.04 4.79
C ALA A 37 6.08 2.49 4.94
N ALA A 38 6.23 1.21 5.27
CA ALA A 38 7.52 0.56 5.46
C ALA A 38 8.15 0.03 4.16
N GLY A 39 7.33 -0.28 3.14
CA GLY A 39 7.78 -0.94 1.91
C GLY A 39 8.14 -2.42 2.09
N CYS A 40 7.66 -3.07 3.16
CA CYS A 40 7.88 -4.49 3.44
C CYS A 40 6.72 -5.09 4.26
N PHE A 41 6.61 -6.42 4.26
CA PHE A 41 5.56 -7.14 5.01
C PHE A 41 5.94 -7.47 6.46
N ASP A 42 7.17 -7.16 6.89
CA ASP A 42 7.71 -7.47 8.24
C ASP A 42 7.23 -6.48 9.33
N VAL A 43 6.10 -5.80 9.09
CA VAL A 43 5.50 -4.85 10.02
C VAL A 43 4.05 -5.21 10.29
N ALA A 44 3.59 -5.00 11.52
CA ALA A 44 2.20 -5.20 11.87
C ALA A 44 1.32 -4.13 11.20
N CYS A 45 0.27 -4.57 10.50
CA CYS A 45 -0.72 -3.68 9.88
C CYS A 45 -2.12 -4.22 10.15
N TRP A 46 -3.11 -3.32 10.25
CA TRP A 46 -4.52 -3.69 10.43
C TRP A 46 -5.02 -4.65 9.33
N CYS A 47 -4.43 -4.58 8.12
CA CYS A 47 -4.86 -5.39 6.99
C CYS A 47 -4.57 -6.88 7.18
N SER A 48 -3.61 -7.25 8.06
CA SER A 48 -3.33 -8.65 8.36
C SER A 48 -4.49 -9.31 9.09
N ALA A 49 -5.28 -8.57 9.87
CA ALA A 49 -6.38 -9.08 10.70
C ALA A 49 -7.71 -9.27 9.94
N VAL A 50 -7.75 -8.92 8.66
CA VAL A 50 -8.98 -8.90 7.85
C VAL A 50 -8.76 -9.58 6.51
N ARG A 51 -9.84 -9.95 5.83
CA ARG A 51 -9.80 -10.18 4.39
C ARG A 51 -10.17 -8.91 3.65
N ILE A 52 -9.37 -8.57 2.65
CA ILE A 52 -9.67 -7.53 1.67
C ILE A 52 -10.60 -8.14 0.61
N ALA A 53 -11.71 -7.48 0.31
CA ALA A 53 -12.67 -7.96 -0.69
C ALA A 53 -11.99 -8.06 -2.07
N PRO A 54 -12.04 -9.22 -2.74
CA PRO A 54 -11.35 -9.41 -4.03
C PRO A 54 -11.91 -8.49 -5.12
N GLU A 55 -13.18 -8.11 -5.05
CA GLU A 55 -13.81 -7.17 -5.98
C GLU A 55 -13.17 -5.78 -5.89
N ARG A 56 -12.70 -5.38 -4.70
CA ARG A 56 -11.97 -4.12 -4.50
C ARG A 56 -10.60 -4.15 -5.16
N LEU A 57 -9.91 -5.29 -5.10
CA LEU A 57 -8.62 -5.48 -5.78
C LEU A 57 -8.79 -5.54 -7.30
N ALA A 58 -9.84 -6.20 -7.78
CA ALA A 58 -10.17 -6.27 -9.21
C ALA A 58 -10.54 -4.90 -9.80
N GLY A 59 -11.07 -3.98 -8.99
CA GLY A 59 -11.39 -2.61 -9.40
C GLY A 59 -10.18 -1.68 -9.57
N LEU A 60 -8.98 -2.10 -9.16
CA LEU A 60 -7.76 -1.30 -9.33
C LEU A 60 -7.24 -1.33 -10.77
N SER A 61 -6.47 -0.30 -11.15
CA SER A 61 -5.70 -0.33 -12.40
C SER A 61 -4.70 -1.48 -12.37
N PRO A 62 -4.45 -2.17 -13.50
CA PRO A 62 -3.56 -3.33 -13.56
C PRO A 62 -2.18 -3.10 -12.93
N GLU A 63 -1.61 -1.91 -13.11
CA GLU A 63 -0.28 -1.51 -12.62
C GLU A 63 -0.22 -1.38 -11.10
N GLN A 64 -1.37 -1.22 -10.44
CA GLN A 64 -1.48 -1.05 -8.99
C GLN A 64 -1.81 -2.36 -8.26
N ARG A 65 -2.24 -3.39 -8.99
CA ARG A 65 -2.62 -4.69 -8.42
C ARG A 65 -1.38 -5.45 -7.94
N GLY A 66 -1.47 -6.03 -6.74
CA GLY A 66 -0.38 -6.83 -6.16
C GLY A 66 0.83 -6.02 -5.65
N VAL A 67 0.91 -4.73 -5.98
CA VAL A 67 2.03 -3.86 -5.57
C VAL A 67 1.58 -2.74 -4.63
N ALA A 68 0.38 -2.17 -4.79
CA ALA A 68 -0.10 -1.07 -3.94
C ALA A 68 -1.12 -1.55 -2.90
N CYS A 69 -1.07 -0.98 -1.69
CA CYS A 69 -2.03 -1.27 -0.63
C CYS A 69 -3.32 -0.42 -0.75
N LEU A 70 -4.43 -0.92 -0.20
CA LEU A 70 -5.69 -0.18 -0.05
C LEU A 70 -5.84 0.37 1.38
N CYS A 71 -6.52 1.51 1.53
CA CYS A 71 -6.91 2.01 2.85
C CYS A 71 -8.06 1.20 3.47
N ARG A 72 -8.24 1.35 4.79
CA ARG A 72 -9.27 0.63 5.56
C ARG A 72 -10.69 0.80 5.01
N HIS A 73 -11.01 1.98 4.50
CA HIS A 73 -12.32 2.29 3.93
C HIS A 73 -12.55 1.59 2.58
N CYS A 74 -11.53 1.62 1.71
CA CYS A 74 -11.62 1.03 0.37
C CYS A 74 -11.45 -0.49 0.35
N ALA A 75 -10.78 -1.07 1.34
CA ALA A 75 -10.47 -2.50 1.38
C ALA A 75 -11.71 -3.42 1.51
N GLY A 76 -12.89 -2.90 1.89
CA GLY A 76 -14.13 -3.69 1.98
C GLY A 76 -13.95 -4.89 2.92
N THR A 77 -13.54 -4.62 4.15
CA THR A 77 -12.99 -5.65 5.03
C THR A 77 -14.05 -6.47 5.74
N ALA A 78 -13.82 -7.78 5.80
CA ALA A 78 -14.47 -8.69 6.74
C ALA A 78 -13.39 -9.27 7.68
N PRO A 79 -13.71 -9.59 8.94
CA PRO A 79 -12.76 -10.24 9.84
C PRO A 79 -12.22 -11.55 9.24
N ARG A 80 -10.92 -11.81 9.38
CA ARG A 80 -10.29 -13.03 8.88
C ARG A 80 -10.79 -14.22 9.71
N ARG A 81 -11.52 -15.15 9.08
CA ARG A 81 -11.89 -16.43 9.71
C ARG A 81 -10.60 -17.25 9.95
N PRO A 82 -10.44 -17.92 11.12
CA PRO A 82 -9.28 -18.75 11.40
C PRO A 82 -9.13 -19.89 10.40
#